data_AF-A0A0B6XVD5-F1
#
_entry.id   AF-A0A0B6XVD5-F1
#
_cell.length_a   1.000
_cell.length_b   1.000
_cell.length_c   1.000
_cell.angle_alpha   90.00
_cell.angle_beta   90.00
_cell.angle_gamma   90.00
#
_symmetry.space_group_name_H-M   'P 1'
#
loop_
_entity.id
_entity.type
_entity.pdbx_description
1 polymer ?
#
loop_
_entity_poly.entity_id
_entity_poly.type
_entity_poly.pdbx_seq_one_letter_code
_entity_poly.pdbx_strand_id
1 'polypeptide(L)'
;LASTLQNEKPELEVRKTELLRQEEELKIQLAKLESSLLEELASAKGNILENKELLDSLNKTKASSITITQSLIESVRLQVSLDQERNTYLPLAESGSCLFFVISDLAKI
;
A
#
# COMPACT_ATOMS: atom_id res chain seq x y z
N LEU A 1 -17.44 7.34 15.31
CA LEU A 1 -16.42 6.28 15.42
C LEU A 1 -15.30 6.50 14.41
N ALA A 2 -15.52 6.37 13.09
CA ALA A 2 -14.47 6.68 12.09
C ALA A 2 -13.96 8.14 12.17
N SER A 3 -14.84 9.11 12.39
CA SER A 3 -14.45 10.54 12.53
C SER A 3 -13.79 10.88 13.87
N THR A 4 -13.86 10.01 14.88
CA THR A 4 -13.33 10.27 16.22
C THR A 4 -11.85 9.88 16.30
N LEU A 5 -11.47 8.76 15.67
CA LEU A 5 -10.06 8.35 15.50
C LEU A 5 -9.27 9.31 14.60
N GLN A 6 -9.93 9.94 13.64
CA GLN A 6 -9.31 10.88 12.70
C GLN A 6 -8.73 12.13 13.39
N ASN A 7 -9.25 12.48 14.57
CA ASN A 7 -8.81 13.66 15.34
C ASN A 7 -7.76 13.36 16.42
N GLU A 8 -7.62 12.11 16.88
CA GLU A 8 -6.68 11.78 17.96
C GLU A 8 -5.24 11.58 17.47
N LYS A 9 -5.04 11.06 16.25
CA LYS A 9 -3.73 11.02 15.57
C LYS A 9 -3.86 11.08 14.03
N PRO A 10 -3.98 12.27 13.43
CA PRO A 10 -4.05 12.41 11.97
C PRO A 10 -2.82 11.83 11.26
N GLU A 11 -1.66 11.78 11.91
CA GLU A 11 -0.41 11.28 11.32
C GLU A 11 -0.45 9.78 10.96
N LEU A 12 -1.08 8.93 11.78
CA LEU A 12 -1.17 7.48 11.50
C LEU A 12 -2.09 7.20 10.31
N GLU A 13 -3.21 7.91 10.22
CA GLU A 13 -4.15 7.78 9.10
C GLU A 13 -3.57 8.39 7.81
N VAL A 14 -2.85 9.50 7.90
CA VAL A 14 -2.11 10.07 6.76
C VAL A 14 -1.06 9.10 6.27
N ARG A 15 -0.27 8.50 7.17
CA ARG A 15 0.76 7.52 6.81
C ARG A 15 0.15 6.26 6.19
N LYS A 16 -0.98 5.78 6.70
CA LYS A 16 -1.71 4.65 6.12
C LYS A 16 -2.25 4.97 4.73
N THR A 17 -2.84 6.14 4.57
CA THR A 17 -3.38 6.59 3.27
C THR A 17 -2.27 6.73 2.22
N GLU A 18 -1.14 7.31 2.60
CA GLU A 18 0.01 7.43 1.70
C GLU A 18 0.62 6.06 1.36
N LEU A 19 0.71 5.14 2.32
CA LEU A 19 1.15 3.77 2.05
C LEU A 19 0.23 3.04 1.07
N LEU A 20 -1.09 3.19 1.22
CA LEU A 20 -2.07 2.60 0.29
C LEU A 20 -1.93 3.22 -1.11
N ARG A 21 -1.73 4.53 -1.20
CA ARG A 21 -1.49 5.22 -2.48
C ARG A 21 -0.25 4.68 -3.18
N GLN A 22 0.84 4.54 -2.43
CA GLN A 22 2.11 3.99 -2.95
C GLN A 22 1.96 2.53 -3.36
N GLU A 23 1.24 1.71 -2.59
CA GLU A 23 0.96 0.32 -2.93
C GLU A 23 0.18 0.20 -4.25
N GLU A 24 -0.86 1.02 -4.43
CA GLU A 24 -1.65 1.05 -5.66
C GLU A 24 -0.81 1.47 -6.87
N GLU A 25 0.02 2.50 -6.71
CA GLU A 25 0.94 2.97 -7.74
C GLU A 25 1.93 1.88 -8.15
N LEU A 26 2.50 1.16 -7.18
CA LEU A 26 3.39 0.02 -7.42
C LEU A 26 2.69 -1.13 -8.13
N LYS A 27 1.44 -1.45 -7.78
CA LYS A 27 0.64 -2.49 -8.46
C LYS A 27 0.39 -2.13 -9.92
N ILE A 28 0.06 -0.87 -10.21
CA ILE A 28 -0.14 -0.38 -11.58
C ILE A 28 1.17 -0.48 -12.37
N GLN A 29 2.30 -0.07 -11.78
CA GLN A 29 3.61 -0.17 -12.42
C GLN A 29 3.99 -1.63 -12.71
N LEU A 30 3.72 -2.55 -11.78
CA LEU A 30 3.96 -3.98 -11.96
C LEU A 30 3.15 -4.54 -13.12
N ALA A 31 1.85 -4.28 -13.16
CA ALA A 31 0.97 -4.73 -14.24
C ALA A 31 1.41 -4.18 -15.61
N LYS A 32 1.87 -2.93 -15.65
CA LYS A 32 2.42 -2.32 -16.87
C LYS A 32 3.70 -3.02 -17.33
N LEU A 33 4.63 -3.30 -16.41
CA LEU A 33 5.86 -4.02 -16.72
C LEU A 33 5.57 -5.44 -17.23
N GLU A 34 4.63 -6.15 -16.62
CA GLU A 34 4.20 -7.48 -17.06
C GLU A 34 3.57 -7.45 -18.46
N SER A 35 2.71 -6.46 -18.74
CA SER A 35 2.12 -6.28 -20.07
C SER A 35 3.19 -5.97 -21.12
N SER A 36 4.14 -5.07 -20.83
CA SER A 36 5.23 -4.76 -21.75
C SER A 36 6.14 -5.97 -21.98
N LEU A 37 6.41 -6.77 -20.94
CA LEU A 37 7.17 -8.01 -21.06
C LEU A 37 6.47 -9.00 -22.00
N LEU A 38 5.16 -9.18 -21.85
CA LEU A 38 4.36 -10.07 -22.70
C LEU A 38 4.33 -9.58 -24.16
N GLU A 39 4.23 -8.28 -24.39
CA GLU A 39 4.26 -7.69 -25.72
C GLU A 39 5.64 -7.81 -26.38
N GLU A 40 6.73 -7.58 -25.64
CA GLU A 40 8.10 -7.80 -26.09
C GLU A 40 8.33 -9.28 -26.46
N LEU A 41 7.85 -10.22 -25.63
CA LEU A 41 7.90 -11.66 -25.92
C LEU A 41 7.07 -12.06 -27.14
N ALA A 42 5.88 -11.48 -27.32
CA ALA A 42 4.99 -11.79 -28.44
C ALA A 42 5.46 -11.18 -29.77
N SER A 43 6.10 -10.01 -29.72
CA SER A 43 6.63 -9.31 -30.91
C SER A 43 7.99 -9.85 -31.35
N ALA A 44 8.72 -10.54 -30.47
CA ALA A 44 9.99 -11.16 -30.79
C ALA A 44 9.82 -12.25 -31.87
N LYS A 45 10.25 -11.94 -33.09
CA LYS A 45 10.42 -12.92 -34.19
C LYS A 45 11.91 -13.24 -34.35
N GLY A 46 12.24 -14.53 -34.39
CA GLY A 46 13.63 -15.01 -34.48
C GLY A 46 14.19 -15.51 -33.15
N ASN A 47 15.50 -15.77 -33.10
CA ASN A 47 16.16 -16.27 -31.90
C ASN A 47 16.32 -15.15 -30.87
N ILE A 48 15.54 -15.20 -29.77
CA ILE A 48 15.57 -14.22 -28.68
C ILE A 48 16.98 -14.08 -28.07
N LEU A 49 17.78 -15.15 -28.12
CA LEU A 49 19.16 -15.16 -27.60
C LEU A 49 20.15 -14.38 -28.46
N GLU A 50 19.81 -14.09 -29.73
CA GLU A 50 20.64 -13.29 -30.63
C GLU A 50 20.34 -11.80 -30.52
N ASN A 51 19.15 -11.45 -30.02
CA ASN A 51 18.75 -10.07 -29.80
C ASN A 51 19.18 -9.58 -28.40
N LYS A 52 20.44 -9.16 -28.30
CA LYS A 52 21.02 -8.63 -27.05
C LYS A 52 20.25 -7.44 -26.46
N GLU A 53 19.72 -6.55 -27.31
CA GLU A 53 18.95 -5.39 -26.84
C GLU A 53 17.64 -5.82 -26.20
N LEU A 54 16.93 -6.78 -26.80
CA LEU A 54 15.72 -7.37 -26.23
C LEU A 54 16.03 -8.11 -24.92
N LEU A 55 17.10 -8.91 -24.88
CA LEU A 55 17.51 -9.63 -23.67
C LEU A 55 17.81 -8.67 -22.50
N ASP A 56 18.49 -7.55 -22.78
CA ASP A 56 18.78 -6.52 -21.78
C ASP A 56 17.52 -5.81 -21.30
N SER A 57 16.55 -5.54 -22.19
CA SER A 57 15.23 -4.99 -21.82
C SER A 57 14.48 -5.95 -20.90
N LEU A 58 14.38 -7.23 -21.29
CA LEU A 58 13.70 -8.27 -20.50
C LEU A 58 14.34 -8.45 -19.12
N ASN A 59 15.68 -8.45 -19.03
CA ASN A 59 16.40 -8.55 -17.77
C ASN A 59 16.16 -7.34 -16.85
N LYS A 60 16.14 -6.11 -17.41
CA LYS A 60 15.80 -4.89 -16.66
C LYS A 60 14.36 -4.94 -16.15
N THR A 61 13.42 -5.31 -17.01
CA THR A 61 11.99 -5.43 -16.67
C THR A 61 11.78 -6.46 -15.55
N LYS A 62 12.46 -7.62 -15.65
CA LYS A 62 12.44 -8.65 -14.61
C LYS A 62 13.02 -8.14 -13.28
N ALA A 63 14.17 -7.46 -13.32
CA ALA A 63 14.79 -6.91 -12.13
C ALA A 63 13.88 -5.88 -11.45
N SER A 64 13.29 -4.96 -12.22
CA SER A 64 12.34 -3.96 -11.72
C SER A 64 11.09 -4.61 -11.11
N SER A 65 10.52 -5.62 -11.77
CA SER A 65 9.36 -6.37 -11.27
C SER A 65 9.65 -7.06 -9.93
N ILE A 66 10.84 -7.67 -9.77
CA ILE A 66 11.27 -8.28 -8.51
C ILE A 66 11.39 -7.22 -7.41
N THR A 67 12.02 -6.08 -7.69
CA THR A 67 12.14 -4.98 -6.72
C THR A 67 10.78 -4.47 -6.28
N ILE A 68 9.86 -4.23 -7.21
CA ILE A 68 8.49 -3.79 -6.91
C ILE A 68 7.76 -4.82 -6.04
N THR A 69 7.89 -6.11 -6.37
CA THR A 69 7.28 -7.20 -5.60
C THR A 69 7.83 -7.23 -4.16
N GLN A 70 9.14 -7.04 -3.98
CA GLN A 70 9.75 -6.95 -2.66
C GLN A 70 9.22 -5.74 -1.87
N SER A 71 9.13 -4.56 -2.50
CA SER A 71 8.55 -3.37 -1.87
C SER A 71 7.08 -3.55 -1.48
N LEU A 72 6.29 -4.26 -2.29
CA LEU A 72 4.90 -4.62 -1.94
C LEU A 72 4.84 -5.53 -0.71
N ILE A 73 5.72 -6.54 -0.62
CA ILE A 73 5.80 -7.43 0.56
C ILE A 73 6.17 -6.63 1.82
N GLU A 74 7.12 -5.70 1.71
CA GLU A 74 7.49 -4.82 2.83
C GLU A 74 6.33 -3.89 3.23
N SER A 75 5.62 -3.33 2.26
CA SER A 75 4.44 -2.49 2.51
C SER A 75 3.35 -3.25 3.28
N VAL A 76 3.07 -4.50 2.89
CA VAL A 76 2.11 -5.37 3.61
C VAL A 76 2.56 -5.61 5.05
N ARG A 77 3.85 -5.87 5.28
CA ARG A 77 4.38 -6.04 6.65
C ARG A 77 4.21 -4.76 7.47
N LEU A 78 4.48 -3.61 6.87
CA LEU A 78 4.33 -2.31 7.52
C LEU A 78 2.86 -2.01 7.84
N GLN A 79 1.92 -2.34 6.95
CA GLN A 79 0.49 -2.21 7.20
C GLN A 79 0.05 -3.05 8.41
N VAL A 80 0.51 -4.30 8.51
CA VAL A 80 0.20 -5.16 9.67
C VAL A 80 0.74 -4.53 10.96
N SER A 81 1.95 -3.99 10.95
CA SER A 81 2.52 -3.31 12.12
C SER A 81 1.72 -2.06 12.50
N LEU A 82 1.28 -1.26 11.52
CA LEU A 82 0.47 -0.06 11.75
C LEU A 82 -0.91 -0.41 12.30
N ASP A 83 -1.55 -1.46 11.79
CA ASP A 83 -2.84 -1.91 12.28
C ASP A 83 -2.76 -2.49 13.71
N GLN A 84 -1.65 -3.16 14.07
CA GLN A 84 -1.38 -3.58 15.45
C GLN A 84 -1.24 -2.38 16.40
N GLU A 85 -0.48 -1.36 15.98
CA GLU A 85 -0.35 -0.13 16.75
C GLU A 85 -1.72 0.53 16.94
N ARG A 86 -2.54 0.62 15.86
CA ARG A 86 -3.91 1.17 15.91
C ARG A 86 -4.82 0.41 16.89
N ASN A 87 -4.75 -0.92 16.91
CA ASN A 87 -5.59 -1.74 17.78
C ASN A 87 -5.33 -1.51 19.27
N THR A 88 -4.12 -1.09 19.64
CA THR A 88 -3.79 -0.74 21.04
C THR A 88 -4.57 0.50 21.51
N TYR A 89 -4.95 1.39 20.59
CA TYR A 89 -5.67 2.62 20.90
C TYR A 89 -7.18 2.49 20.76
N LEU A 90 -7.69 1.44 20.12
CA LEU A 90 -9.13 1.21 19.96
C LEU A 90 -9.91 1.25 21.30
N PRO A 91 -9.46 0.56 22.37
CA PRO A 91 -10.16 0.57 23.65
C PRO A 91 -10.16 1.95 24.32
N LEU A 92 -9.09 2.73 24.10
CA LEU A 92 -8.96 4.10 24.63
C LEU A 92 -9.94 5.04 23.91
N ALA A 93 -10.01 4.96 22.57
CA ALA A 93 -10.92 5.76 21.75
C ALA A 93 -12.39 5.42 22.04
N GLU A 94 -12.72 4.15 22.27
CA GLU A 94 -14.06 3.71 22.70
C GLU A 94 -14.44 4.31 24.06
N SER A 95 -13.52 4.25 25.02
CA SER A 95 -13.72 4.81 26.36
C SER A 95 -13.87 6.35 26.32
N GLY A 96 -13.04 7.03 25.53
CA GLY A 96 -13.12 8.48 25.32
C GLY A 96 -14.42 8.91 24.63
N SER A 97 -14.85 8.16 23.61
CA SER A 97 -16.13 8.40 22.93
C SER A 97 -17.31 8.20 23.87
N CYS A 98 -17.27 7.17 24.73
CA CYS A 98 -18.31 6.93 25.73
C CYS A 98 -18.43 8.11 26.71
N LEU A 99 -17.29 8.56 27.26
CA LEU A 99 -17.24 9.72 28.16
C LEU A 99 -17.77 11.00 27.50
N PHE A 100 -17.41 11.26 26.24
CA PHE A 100 -17.93 12.41 25.49
C PHE A 100 -19.46 12.39 25.39
N PHE A 101 -20.06 11.24 25.09
CA PHE A 101 -21.52 11.11 25.02
C PHE A 101 -22.17 11.30 26.38
N VAL A 102 -21.62 10.71 27.45
CA VAL A 102 -22.13 10.88 28.81
C VAL A 102 -22.10 12.36 29.24
N ILE A 103 -20.99 13.06 28.98
CA ILE A 103 -20.87 14.49 29.30
C ILE A 103 -21.82 15.34 28.44
N SER A 104 -21.93 15.03 27.15
CA SER A 104 -22.83 15.74 26.23
C SER A 104 -24.29 15.56 26.60
N ASP A 105 -24.68 14.39 27.10
CA ASP A 105 -26.02 14.15 27.60
C ASP A 105 -26.27 14.86 28.93
N LEU A 106 -25.27 14.92 29.81
CA LEU A 106 -25.36 15.68 31.06
C LEU A 106 -25.46 17.19 30.83
N ALA A 107 -24.80 17.72 29.80
CA ALA A 107 -24.85 19.14 29.44
C ALA A 107 -26.17 19.58 28.79
N LYS A 108 -27.04 18.62 28.40
CA LYS A 108 -28.38 18.88 27.86
C LYS A 108 -29.47 18.87 28.94
N ILE A 109 -29.12 18.48 30.17
CA ILE A 109 -29.98 18.52 31.37
C ILE A 109 -29.77 19.86 32.06
#